data_AF-A0A959M693-F1
#
_entry.id   AF-A0A959M693-F1
#
_cell.length_a   1.000
_cell.length_b   1.000
_cell.length_c   1.000
_cell.angle_alpha   90.00
_cell.angle_beta   90.00
_cell.angle_gamma   90.00
#
_symmetry.space_group_name_H-M   'P 1'
#
loop_
_entity.id
_entity.type
_entity.pdbx_description
1 polymer ?
#
loop_
_entity_poly.entity_id
_entity_poly.type
_entity_poly.pdbx_seq_one_letter_code
_entity_poly.pdbx_strand_id
1 'polypeptide(L)'
;MSNVRHVIGISGGKDSSALAIYLHQLYPELDLQYYFCDTGKELDETYSLIKNLETYLGFSINKLRGADQSHLNPFDHFLQIYGGFLPSSNARWCTKNLKLDPFEKFVGDDPVVSYVGIRGDEDREGYISKKSNIQSIFPFRKNIWSQDVIKKVLANNVKDIIGEFYEAQVEDQDRLERVLEIVSKPLSYLMDMDHKLELLLNLGIRDFNYVVFRFIKEFTDYPLSKVDHFPLLDNEENLIRADIFRILEDSGVGVPAYYKQKEFSNGSSTGTYARSRSGCFFCFFQQKIEWVWLYEQHPDRFEKAKEYEKDGFTWMDNESLDDLIHPERIAKVKSDYLDKQKKRSAQNSSPYLLDRIEDAEGEGCAACFI
;
A
#
# COMPACT_ATOMS: atom_id res chain seq x y z
N MET A 1 7.62 -22.88 21.22
CA MET A 1 6.66 -21.81 20.86
C MET A 1 7.09 -21.32 19.49
N SER A 2 6.21 -21.32 18.50
CA SER A 2 6.55 -20.72 17.20
C SER A 2 6.73 -19.22 17.41
N ASN A 3 7.93 -18.71 17.10
CA ASN A 3 8.17 -17.27 17.11
C ASN A 3 7.23 -16.61 16.11
N VAL A 4 6.59 -15.51 16.51
CA VAL A 4 5.79 -14.68 15.60
C VAL A 4 6.72 -14.09 14.54
N ARG A 5 6.39 -14.31 13.27
CA ARG A 5 7.18 -13.80 12.14
C ARG A 5 6.75 -12.39 11.82
N HIS A 6 7.71 -11.52 11.56
CA HIS A 6 7.48 -10.15 11.14
C HIS A 6 7.83 -10.03 9.66
N VAL A 7 6.86 -9.71 8.81
CA VAL A 7 7.03 -9.74 7.35
C VAL A 7 6.66 -8.41 6.71
N ILE A 8 7.36 -8.07 5.62
CA ILE A 8 7.10 -6.86 4.84
C ILE A 8 7.19 -7.13 3.34
N GLY A 9 6.11 -6.79 2.63
CA GLY A 9 6.02 -6.89 1.18
C GLY A 9 6.61 -5.68 0.47
N ILE A 10 7.59 -5.89 -0.40
CA ILE A 10 8.21 -4.86 -1.23
C ILE A 10 7.56 -4.86 -2.59
N SER A 11 6.58 -3.99 -2.82
CA SER A 11 5.83 -3.91 -4.09
C SER A 11 6.59 -3.21 -5.24
N GLY A 12 7.84 -2.82 -5.01
CA GLY A 12 8.60 -1.94 -5.92
C GLY A 12 8.15 -0.48 -5.89
N GLY A 13 7.26 -0.13 -4.96
CA GLY A 13 6.72 1.21 -4.79
C GLY A 13 7.51 2.05 -3.80
N LYS A 14 7.27 3.36 -3.85
CA LYS A 14 7.85 4.31 -2.89
C LYS A 14 7.45 3.97 -1.45
N ASP A 15 6.18 3.66 -1.22
CA ASP A 15 5.62 3.55 0.13
C ASP A 15 6.12 2.29 0.86
N SER A 16 6.13 1.13 0.20
CA SER A 16 6.67 -0.12 0.76
C SER A 16 8.19 -0.07 0.96
N SER A 17 8.91 0.61 0.06
CA SER A 17 10.36 0.80 0.18
C SER A 17 10.71 1.71 1.35
N ALA A 18 9.98 2.82 1.51
CA ALA A 18 10.17 3.73 2.64
C ALA A 18 9.82 3.04 3.95
N LEU A 19 8.80 2.19 3.98
CA LEU A 19 8.44 1.42 5.17
C LEU A 19 9.55 0.45 5.58
N ALA A 20 10.16 -0.23 4.62
CA ALA A 20 11.27 -1.15 4.87
C ALA A 20 12.45 -0.41 5.53
N ILE A 21 12.78 0.77 5.03
CA ILE A 21 13.84 1.63 5.56
C ILE A 21 13.47 2.14 6.95
N TYR A 22 12.26 2.69 7.09
CA TYR A 22 11.75 3.24 8.35
C TYR A 22 11.78 2.21 9.48
N LEU A 23 11.25 1.00 9.26
CA LEU A 23 11.26 -0.04 10.28
C LEU A 23 12.66 -0.56 10.58
N HIS A 24 13.51 -0.71 9.56
CA HIS A 24 14.89 -1.13 9.74
C HIS A 24 15.72 -0.14 10.56
N GLN A 25 15.50 1.16 10.38
CA GLN A 25 16.25 2.21 11.08
C GLN A 25 15.75 2.43 12.51
N LEU A 26 14.44 2.47 12.72
CA LEU A 26 13.85 2.90 13.99
C LEU A 26 13.48 1.73 14.91
N TYR A 27 13.28 0.54 14.35
CA TYR A 27 12.88 -0.66 15.10
C TYR A 27 13.77 -1.86 14.76
N PRO A 28 15.12 -1.74 14.91
CA PRO A 28 16.07 -2.79 14.55
C PRO A 28 15.92 -4.08 15.39
N GLU A 29 15.20 -4.03 16.50
CA GLU A 29 14.83 -5.20 17.32
C GLU A 29 13.78 -6.10 16.65
N LEU A 30 13.08 -5.63 15.61
CA LEU A 30 12.19 -6.47 14.82
C LEU A 30 12.99 -7.34 13.86
N ASP A 31 12.86 -8.67 13.98
CA ASP A 31 13.41 -9.63 13.02
C ASP A 31 12.56 -9.66 11.73
N LEU A 32 12.80 -8.67 10.87
CA LEU A 32 12.02 -8.42 9.65
C LEU A 32 12.41 -9.35 8.50
N GLN A 33 11.42 -10.06 7.97
CA GLN A 33 11.53 -10.86 6.75
C GLN A 33 10.94 -10.10 5.56
N TYR A 34 11.80 -9.70 4.64
CA TYR A 34 11.41 -9.00 3.42
C TYR A 34 11.02 -9.98 2.32
N TYR A 35 9.98 -9.66 1.56
CA TYR A 35 9.59 -10.45 0.40
C TYR A 35 9.12 -9.58 -0.77
N PHE A 36 9.20 -10.14 -1.97
CA PHE A 36 8.71 -9.54 -3.21
C PHE A 36 8.01 -10.58 -4.06
N CYS A 37 6.75 -10.34 -4.38
CA CYS A 37 5.98 -11.20 -5.29
C CYS A 37 6.28 -10.83 -6.75
N ASP A 38 7.16 -11.59 -7.40
CA ASP A 38 7.55 -11.42 -8.80
C ASP A 38 6.49 -11.98 -9.76
N THR A 39 5.86 -11.09 -10.51
CA THR A 39 4.87 -11.44 -11.54
C THR A 39 5.53 -11.91 -12.85
N GLY A 40 6.83 -11.64 -13.02
CA GLY A 40 7.54 -11.78 -14.28
C GLY A 40 7.29 -10.63 -15.27
N LYS A 41 6.51 -9.62 -14.89
CA LYS A 41 6.04 -8.53 -15.78
C LYS A 41 6.31 -7.13 -15.21
N GLU A 42 7.26 -7.06 -14.30
CA GLU A 42 7.72 -5.82 -13.66
C GLU A 42 8.67 -5.06 -14.59
N LEU A 43 8.79 -3.75 -14.39
CA LEU A 43 9.80 -2.94 -15.08
C LEU A 43 11.20 -3.20 -14.52
N ASP A 44 12.25 -2.98 -15.32
CA ASP A 44 13.65 -3.25 -14.94
C ASP A 44 14.09 -2.38 -13.75
N GLU A 45 13.53 -1.18 -13.65
CA GLU A 45 13.70 -0.26 -12.52
C GLU A 45 13.19 -0.84 -11.20
N THR A 46 12.14 -1.67 -11.22
CA THR A 46 11.63 -2.33 -10.02
C THR A 46 12.65 -3.33 -9.47
N TYR A 47 13.27 -4.14 -10.34
CA TYR A 47 14.34 -5.05 -9.90
C TYR A 47 15.58 -4.31 -9.42
N SER A 48 15.90 -3.17 -10.04
CA SER A 48 17.01 -2.31 -9.60
C SER A 48 16.78 -1.75 -8.19
N LEU A 49 15.56 -1.27 -7.91
CA LEU A 49 15.18 -0.82 -6.58
C LEU A 49 15.31 -1.94 -5.52
N ILE A 50 14.84 -3.15 -5.84
CA ILE A 50 14.95 -4.30 -4.92
C ILE A 50 16.42 -4.56 -4.56
N LYS A 51 17.32 -4.56 -5.56
CA LYS A 51 18.75 -4.72 -5.32
C LYS A 51 19.34 -3.60 -4.46
N ASN A 52 18.92 -2.36 -4.68
CA ASN A 52 19.35 -1.22 -3.86
C ASN A 52 18.88 -1.38 -2.41
N LEU A 53 17.64 -1.82 -2.20
CA LEU A 53 17.09 -2.13 -0.88
C LEU A 53 17.86 -3.26 -0.20
N GLU A 54 18.16 -4.36 -0.88
CA GLU A 54 18.97 -5.45 -0.32
C GLU A 54 20.35 -4.95 0.14
N THR A 55 20.96 -4.07 -0.66
CA THR A 55 22.27 -3.46 -0.34
C THR A 55 22.17 -2.57 0.90
N TYR A 56 21.09 -1.78 1.00
CA TYR A 56 20.87 -0.87 2.13
C TYR A 56 20.54 -1.62 3.42
N LEU A 57 19.61 -2.57 3.35
CA LEU A 57 19.10 -3.32 4.51
C LEU A 57 20.12 -4.35 5.02
N GLY A 58 21.05 -4.80 4.16
CA GLY A 58 21.97 -5.89 4.48
C GLY A 58 21.31 -7.27 4.52
N PHE A 59 20.06 -7.38 4.04
CA PHE A 59 19.26 -8.62 4.01
C PHE A 59 18.78 -8.92 2.59
N SER A 60 18.66 -10.22 2.27
CA SER A 60 18.05 -10.66 1.01
C SER A 60 16.53 -10.52 1.05
N ILE A 61 15.93 -10.10 -0.07
CA ILE A 61 14.48 -10.03 -0.23
C ILE A 61 13.99 -11.35 -0.84
N ASN A 62 13.09 -12.05 -0.13
CA ASN A 62 12.54 -13.33 -0.58
C ASN A 62 11.69 -13.15 -1.83
N LYS A 63 12.14 -13.71 -2.95
CA LYS A 63 11.44 -13.60 -4.23
C LYS A 63 10.37 -14.67 -4.35
N LEU A 64 9.12 -14.31 -4.09
CA LEU A 64 7.96 -15.20 -4.19
C LEU A 64 7.42 -15.18 -5.62
N ARG A 65 6.99 -16.32 -6.13
CA ARG A 65 6.43 -16.44 -7.47
C ARG A 65 5.15 -17.24 -7.45
N GLY A 66 4.20 -16.81 -8.28
CA GLY A 66 3.07 -17.64 -8.65
C GLY A 66 3.53 -18.74 -9.59
N ALA A 67 2.89 -19.92 -9.50
CA ALA A 67 3.11 -21.02 -10.44
C ALA A 67 4.58 -21.49 -10.60
N ASP A 68 5.30 -21.67 -9.48
CA ASP A 68 6.72 -22.10 -9.45
C ASP A 68 7.05 -23.35 -10.30
N GLN A 69 6.07 -24.21 -10.54
CA GLN A 69 6.24 -25.46 -11.30
C GLN A 69 5.99 -25.30 -12.81
N SER A 70 5.63 -24.11 -13.26
CA SER A 70 5.36 -23.81 -14.67
C SER A 70 6.65 -23.52 -15.43
N HIS A 71 6.69 -23.92 -16.71
CA HIS A 71 7.74 -23.51 -17.64
C HIS A 71 7.53 -22.09 -18.18
N LEU A 72 6.32 -21.55 -18.02
CA LEU A 72 5.99 -20.15 -18.34
C LEU A 72 6.30 -19.25 -17.15
N ASN A 73 6.52 -17.96 -17.42
CA ASN A 73 6.55 -16.98 -16.34
C ASN A 73 5.18 -16.90 -15.62
N PRO A 74 5.15 -16.41 -14.36
CA PRO A 74 3.96 -16.49 -13.53
C PRO A 74 2.71 -15.88 -14.17
N PHE A 75 2.82 -14.68 -14.74
CA PHE A 75 1.69 -14.03 -15.40
C PHE A 75 1.16 -14.84 -16.59
N ASP A 76 2.03 -15.30 -17.49
CA ASP A 76 1.62 -16.01 -18.70
C ASP A 76 1.00 -17.38 -18.37
N HIS A 77 1.48 -18.04 -17.31
CA HIS A 77 0.86 -19.26 -16.81
C HIS A 77 -0.60 -19.04 -16.42
N PHE A 78 -0.88 -18.03 -15.59
CA PHE A 78 -2.25 -17.76 -15.16
C PHE A 78 -3.10 -17.22 -16.30
N LEU A 79 -2.57 -16.37 -17.18
CA LEU A 79 -3.30 -15.93 -18.36
C LEU A 79 -3.79 -17.12 -19.20
N GLN A 80 -2.94 -18.15 -19.37
CA GLN A 80 -3.35 -19.38 -20.06
C GLN A 80 -4.44 -20.14 -19.29
N ILE A 81 -4.35 -20.26 -17.96
CA ILE A 81 -5.40 -20.86 -17.13
C ILE A 81 -6.73 -20.13 -17.29
N TYR A 82 -6.69 -18.80 -17.38
CA TYR A 82 -7.86 -17.96 -17.58
C TYR A 82 -8.29 -17.86 -19.06
N GLY A 83 -7.72 -18.67 -19.96
CA GLY A 83 -8.13 -18.73 -21.37
C GLY A 83 -7.88 -17.44 -22.15
N GLY A 84 -6.87 -16.65 -21.77
CA GLY A 84 -6.56 -15.35 -22.39
C GLY A 84 -7.31 -14.16 -21.79
N PHE A 85 -8.18 -14.38 -20.79
CA PHE A 85 -8.93 -13.30 -20.13
C PHE A 85 -8.01 -12.39 -19.29
N LEU A 86 -7.89 -11.12 -19.70
CA LEU A 86 -7.04 -10.13 -19.03
C LEU A 86 -7.56 -9.76 -17.64
N PRO A 87 -6.67 -9.45 -16.68
CA PRO A 87 -7.10 -8.99 -15.37
C PRO A 87 -7.66 -7.57 -15.50
N SER A 88 -8.68 -7.26 -14.71
CA SER A 88 -9.36 -5.96 -14.71
C SER A 88 -9.76 -5.52 -13.31
N SER A 89 -10.32 -4.31 -13.19
CA SER A 89 -10.81 -3.77 -11.93
C SER A 89 -11.86 -4.67 -11.27
N ASN A 90 -12.67 -5.36 -12.09
CA ASN A 90 -13.70 -6.30 -11.67
C ASN A 90 -13.18 -7.73 -11.50
N ALA A 91 -12.13 -8.12 -12.23
CA ALA A 91 -11.59 -9.47 -12.22
C ALA A 91 -10.08 -9.49 -11.95
N ARG A 92 -9.74 -9.35 -10.68
CA ARG A 92 -8.35 -9.18 -10.18
C ARG A 92 -7.65 -10.51 -9.93
N TRP A 93 -7.65 -11.41 -10.91
CA TRP A 93 -6.95 -12.70 -10.75
C TRP A 93 -5.43 -12.51 -10.58
N CYS A 94 -4.84 -11.46 -11.17
CA CYS A 94 -3.42 -11.15 -10.98
C CYS A 94 -3.08 -10.90 -9.50
N THR A 95 -3.96 -10.22 -8.77
CA THR A 95 -3.82 -10.00 -7.33
C THR A 95 -3.88 -11.31 -6.55
N LYS A 96 -4.88 -12.13 -6.85
CA LYS A 96 -5.08 -13.40 -6.15
C LYS A 96 -3.88 -14.32 -6.40
N ASN A 97 -3.60 -14.62 -7.65
CA ASN A 97 -2.69 -15.70 -8.01
C ASN A 97 -1.22 -15.31 -8.04
N LEU A 98 -0.90 -14.02 -8.25
CA LEU A 98 0.48 -13.57 -8.34
C LEU A 98 0.99 -12.87 -7.09
N LYS A 99 0.10 -12.48 -6.16
CA LYS A 99 0.48 -11.76 -4.93
C LYS A 99 0.00 -12.48 -3.66
N LEU A 100 -1.30 -12.72 -3.54
CA LEU A 100 -1.91 -13.33 -2.35
C LEU A 100 -1.53 -14.80 -2.18
N ASP A 101 -1.78 -15.65 -3.18
CA ASP A 101 -1.51 -17.09 -3.08
C ASP A 101 -0.02 -17.37 -2.80
N PRO A 102 0.96 -16.70 -3.46
CA PRO A 102 2.38 -16.87 -3.14
C PRO A 102 2.75 -16.40 -1.73
N PHE A 103 2.18 -15.27 -1.27
CA PHE A 103 2.39 -14.78 0.09
C PHE A 103 1.85 -15.76 1.12
N GLU A 104 0.62 -16.24 0.95
CA GLU A 104 -0.01 -17.22 1.83
C GLU A 104 0.77 -18.54 1.88
N LYS A 105 1.36 -18.97 0.77
CA LYS A 105 2.25 -20.14 0.70
C LYS A 105 3.56 -19.91 1.46
N PHE A 106 4.12 -18.71 1.40
CA PHE A 106 5.37 -18.33 2.08
C PHE A 106 5.23 -18.28 3.60
N VAL A 107 4.10 -17.78 4.10
CA VAL A 107 3.83 -17.70 5.55
C VAL A 107 3.25 -18.99 6.13
N GLY A 108 2.55 -19.79 5.31
CA GLY A 108 1.93 -21.03 5.75
C GLY A 108 0.91 -20.79 6.88
N ASP A 109 1.06 -21.55 7.96
CA ASP A 109 0.24 -21.47 9.17
C ASP A 109 0.96 -20.77 10.34
N ASP A 110 2.14 -20.20 10.10
CA ASP A 110 2.89 -19.48 11.11
C ASP A 110 2.13 -18.22 11.57
N PRO A 111 2.18 -17.84 12.86
CA PRO A 111 1.68 -16.55 13.30
C PRO A 111 2.55 -15.42 12.73
N VAL A 112 1.94 -14.52 11.96
CA VAL A 112 2.62 -13.49 11.17
C VAL A 112 2.04 -12.11 11.40
N VAL A 113 2.92 -11.14 11.64
CA VAL A 113 2.61 -9.70 11.59
C VAL A 113 3.10 -9.16 10.25
N SER A 114 2.17 -8.66 9.43
CA SER A 114 2.42 -8.10 8.11
C SER A 114 2.38 -6.58 8.16
N TYR A 115 3.49 -5.93 7.82
CA TYR A 115 3.58 -4.46 7.84
C TYR A 115 3.26 -3.88 6.47
N VAL A 116 2.36 -2.89 6.44
CA VAL A 116 1.87 -2.29 5.19
C VAL A 116 2.05 -0.78 5.21
N GLY A 117 2.67 -0.25 4.15
CA GLY A 117 2.97 1.18 4.00
C GLY A 117 1.79 1.97 3.44
N ILE A 118 0.69 2.06 4.19
CA ILE A 118 -0.40 3.00 3.87
C ILE A 118 -0.15 4.28 4.64
N ARG A 119 -0.05 5.40 3.91
CA ARG A 119 0.24 6.70 4.48
C ARG A 119 -0.92 7.25 5.33
N GLY A 120 -0.60 8.23 6.14
CA GLY A 120 -1.55 9.00 6.94
C GLY A 120 -2.49 9.89 6.14
N ASP A 121 -2.10 10.26 4.92
CA ASP A 121 -2.89 11.09 3.98
C ASP A 121 -3.71 10.25 2.98
N GLU A 122 -3.64 8.92 3.05
CA GLU A 122 -4.44 8.01 2.20
C GLU A 122 -5.76 7.66 2.88
N ASP A 123 -6.89 7.97 2.23
CA ASP A 123 -8.24 7.54 2.66
C ASP A 123 -8.62 6.20 2.02
N ARG A 124 -8.01 5.12 2.53
CA ARG A 124 -8.32 3.75 2.11
C ARG A 124 -8.03 2.72 3.18
N GLU A 125 -8.59 1.53 3.00
CA GLU A 125 -8.29 0.38 3.86
C GLU A 125 -7.21 -0.53 3.29
N GLY A 126 -6.43 -1.10 4.20
CA GLY A 126 -5.47 -2.14 3.87
C GLY A 126 -6.13 -3.49 3.63
N TYR A 127 -5.38 -4.40 3.03
CA TYR A 127 -5.81 -5.78 2.97
C TYR A 127 -5.86 -6.38 4.38
N ILE A 128 -7.01 -6.96 4.72
CA ILE A 128 -7.22 -7.75 5.93
C ILE A 128 -7.29 -9.21 5.50
N SER A 129 -6.35 -10.01 6.01
CA SER A 129 -6.30 -11.43 5.72
C SER A 129 -7.54 -12.15 6.22
N LYS A 130 -8.01 -13.14 5.45
CA LYS A 130 -9.05 -14.06 5.92
C LYS A 130 -8.48 -15.13 6.86
N LYS A 131 -7.15 -15.31 6.88
CA LYS A 131 -6.49 -16.26 7.76
C LYS A 131 -6.18 -15.61 9.10
N SER A 132 -6.56 -16.26 10.19
CA SER A 132 -6.37 -15.77 11.56
C SER A 132 -4.91 -15.71 12.00
N ASN A 133 -4.01 -16.43 11.33
CA ASN A 133 -2.58 -16.42 11.62
C ASN A 133 -1.85 -15.21 11.01
N ILE A 134 -2.53 -14.29 10.32
CA ILE A 134 -1.92 -13.09 9.71
C ILE A 134 -2.60 -11.84 10.27
N GLN A 135 -1.81 -10.92 10.80
CA GLN A 135 -2.28 -9.64 11.34
C GLN A 135 -1.57 -8.48 10.64
N SER A 136 -2.34 -7.54 10.09
CA SER A 136 -1.80 -6.37 9.40
C SER A 136 -1.55 -5.21 10.37
N ILE A 137 -0.46 -4.48 10.19
CA ILE A 137 -0.10 -3.26 10.94
C ILE A 137 0.24 -2.14 9.95
N PHE A 138 -0.14 -0.89 10.26
CA PHE A 138 0.00 0.29 9.40
C PHE A 138 0.85 1.40 10.06
N PRO A 139 2.20 1.29 10.05
CA PRO A 139 3.07 2.14 10.87
C PRO A 139 3.05 3.64 10.54
N PHE A 140 2.59 4.03 9.35
CA PHE A 140 2.57 5.43 8.92
C PHE A 140 1.31 6.19 9.33
N ARG A 141 0.37 5.54 10.01
CA ARG A 141 -0.90 6.13 10.43
C ARG A 141 -0.93 6.33 11.93
N LYS A 142 -1.66 7.38 12.36
CA LYS A 142 -2.03 7.58 13.77
C LYS A 142 -2.60 6.30 14.39
N ASN A 143 -3.52 5.66 13.66
CA ASN A 143 -4.02 4.32 14.01
C ASN A 143 -3.22 3.27 13.24
N ILE A 144 -2.35 2.54 13.95
CA ILE A 144 -1.57 1.44 13.37
C ILE A 144 -2.38 0.14 13.22
N TRP A 145 -3.57 0.06 13.80
CA TRP A 145 -4.36 -1.16 13.89
C TRP A 145 -5.36 -1.29 12.73
N SER A 146 -5.58 -2.52 12.27
CA SER A 146 -6.56 -2.82 11.22
C SER A 146 -8.00 -2.62 11.66
N GLN A 147 -8.88 -2.34 10.70
CA GLN A 147 -10.30 -2.13 10.95
C GLN A 147 -10.97 -3.30 11.69
N ASP A 148 -10.56 -4.55 11.46
CA ASP A 148 -11.11 -5.70 12.18
C ASP A 148 -10.73 -5.71 13.67
N VAL A 149 -9.54 -5.21 14.03
CA VAL A 149 -9.13 -4.98 15.42
C VAL A 149 -9.93 -3.84 16.02
N ILE A 150 -10.01 -2.70 15.34
CA ILE A 150 -10.75 -1.51 15.80
C ILE A 150 -12.22 -1.83 16.05
N LYS A 151 -12.86 -2.58 15.14
CA LYS A 151 -14.25 -3.05 15.31
C LYS A 151 -14.45 -3.85 16.58
N LYS A 152 -13.46 -4.63 17.02
CA LYS A 152 -13.53 -5.41 18.25
C LYS A 152 -13.32 -4.54 19.49
N VAL A 153 -12.30 -3.68 19.47
CA VAL A 153 -11.93 -2.80 20.59
C VAL A 153 -13.02 -1.77 20.87
N LEU A 154 -13.65 -1.21 19.84
CA LEU A 154 -14.69 -0.18 20.00
C LEU A 154 -16.11 -0.75 20.13
N ALA A 155 -16.26 -2.08 20.20
CA ALA A 155 -17.57 -2.72 20.30
C ALA A 155 -18.26 -2.40 21.64
N ASN A 156 -19.58 -2.16 21.58
CA ASN A 156 -20.36 -1.75 22.76
C ASN A 156 -20.33 -2.76 23.92
N ASN A 157 -20.09 -4.04 23.65
CA ASN A 157 -20.07 -5.10 24.65
C ASN A 157 -18.73 -5.22 25.40
N VAL A 158 -17.68 -4.53 24.96
CA VAL A 158 -16.35 -4.55 25.63
C VAL A 158 -15.98 -3.19 26.24
N LYS A 159 -16.84 -2.18 26.13
CA LYS A 159 -16.53 -0.81 26.57
C LYS A 159 -16.11 -0.71 28.05
N ASP A 160 -16.69 -1.52 28.93
CA ASP A 160 -16.39 -1.47 30.36
C ASP A 160 -14.97 -2.01 30.61
N ILE A 161 -14.61 -3.11 29.94
CA ILE A 161 -13.25 -3.68 29.93
C ILE A 161 -12.23 -2.67 29.37
N ILE A 162 -12.57 -2.00 28.26
CA ILE A 162 -11.70 -0.98 27.68
C ILE A 162 -11.54 0.22 28.62
N GLY A 163 -12.59 0.59 29.35
CA GLY A 163 -12.53 1.60 30.41
C GLY A 163 -11.51 1.24 31.48
N GLU A 164 -11.59 0.02 32.03
CA GLU A 164 -10.62 -0.50 33.01
C GLU A 164 -9.18 -0.49 32.48
N PHE A 165 -9.00 -0.75 31.18
CA PHE A 165 -7.68 -0.69 30.55
C PHE A 165 -7.12 0.72 30.49
N TYR A 166 -7.97 1.71 30.19
CA TYR A 166 -7.57 3.11 30.23
C TYR A 166 -7.27 3.60 31.64
N GLU A 167 -8.06 3.20 32.65
CA GLU A 167 -7.80 3.51 34.06
C GLU A 167 -6.41 3.02 34.52
N ALA A 168 -5.97 1.87 34.01
CA ALA A 168 -4.65 1.33 34.30
C ALA A 168 -3.51 1.97 33.48
N GLN A 169 -3.83 2.59 32.33
CA GLN A 169 -2.84 3.07 31.36
C GLN A 169 -2.60 4.59 31.46
N VAL A 170 -3.64 5.39 31.73
CA VAL A 170 -3.58 6.85 31.68
C VAL A 170 -3.38 7.41 33.08
N GLU A 171 -2.21 8.00 33.32
CA GLU A 171 -1.86 8.59 34.62
C GLU A 171 -2.55 9.94 34.88
N ASP A 172 -2.69 10.76 33.84
CA ASP A 172 -3.32 12.09 33.91
C ASP A 172 -4.84 11.95 34.15
N GLN A 173 -5.30 12.38 35.33
CA GLN A 173 -6.69 12.20 35.77
C GLN A 173 -7.69 13.02 34.96
N ASP A 174 -7.35 14.27 34.60
CA ASP A 174 -8.24 15.13 33.80
C ASP A 174 -8.43 14.56 32.39
N ARG A 175 -7.34 14.00 31.83
CA ARG A 175 -7.38 13.31 30.54
C ARG A 175 -8.14 12.00 30.62
N LEU A 176 -7.92 11.21 31.67
CA LEU A 176 -8.62 9.94 31.91
C LEU A 176 -10.14 10.16 31.97
N GLU A 177 -10.62 11.18 32.69
CA GLU A 177 -12.06 11.50 32.76
C GLU A 177 -12.65 11.71 31.36
N ARG A 178 -11.96 12.48 30.50
CA ARG A 178 -12.38 12.74 29.11
C ARG A 178 -12.36 11.48 28.25
N VAL A 179 -11.35 10.62 28.43
CA VAL A 179 -11.26 9.33 27.75
C VAL A 179 -12.45 8.43 28.14
N LEU A 180 -12.73 8.28 29.44
CA LEU A 180 -13.82 7.44 29.94
C LEU A 180 -15.20 7.96 29.50
N GLU A 181 -15.38 9.27 29.38
CA GLU A 181 -16.59 9.86 28.79
C GLU A 181 -16.80 9.39 27.34
N ILE A 182 -15.75 9.30 26.54
CA ILE A 182 -15.83 8.81 25.15
C ILE A 182 -16.03 7.29 25.11
N VAL A 183 -15.26 6.53 25.90
CA VAL A 183 -15.34 5.06 25.93
C VAL A 183 -16.75 4.60 26.31
N SER A 184 -17.35 5.21 27.34
CA SER A 184 -18.67 4.86 27.85
C SER A 184 -19.82 5.15 26.88
N LYS A 185 -19.67 6.12 25.97
CA LYS A 185 -20.64 6.44 24.91
C LYS A 185 -20.76 5.29 23.90
N PRO A 186 -21.93 4.65 23.76
CA PRO A 186 -22.10 3.57 22.80
C PRO A 186 -22.05 4.08 21.36
N LEU A 187 -21.59 3.22 20.45
CA LEU A 187 -21.68 3.46 19.01
C LEU A 187 -23.14 3.68 18.61
N SER A 188 -23.38 4.72 17.82
CA SER A 188 -24.69 5.14 17.34
C SER A 188 -24.55 5.93 16.04
N TYR A 189 -25.66 6.36 15.43
CA TYR A 189 -25.60 7.24 14.24
C TYR A 189 -24.87 8.58 14.50
N LEU A 190 -24.89 9.09 15.74
CA LEU A 190 -24.21 10.34 16.12
C LEU A 190 -22.76 10.11 16.60
N MET A 191 -22.39 8.86 16.85
CA MET A 191 -21.09 8.45 17.36
C MET A 191 -20.70 7.19 16.60
N ASP A 192 -20.30 7.37 15.34
CA ASP A 192 -19.79 6.26 14.54
C ASP A 192 -18.38 5.85 15.00
N MET A 193 -17.88 4.80 14.38
CA MET A 193 -16.61 4.18 14.76
C MET A 193 -15.41 5.08 14.48
N ASP A 194 -15.41 5.76 13.33
CA ASP A 194 -14.29 6.57 12.87
C ASP A 194 -14.18 7.84 13.73
N HIS A 195 -15.31 8.49 14.01
CA HIS A 195 -15.37 9.63 14.92
C HIS A 195 -14.96 9.25 16.34
N LYS A 196 -15.45 8.11 16.87
CA LYS A 196 -15.05 7.64 18.21
C LYS A 196 -13.55 7.34 18.27
N LEU A 197 -13.01 6.68 17.24
CA LEU A 197 -11.58 6.39 17.12
C LEU A 197 -10.76 7.69 17.11
N GLU A 198 -11.15 8.66 16.28
CA GLU A 198 -10.47 9.96 16.18
C GLU A 198 -10.42 10.69 17.52
N LEU A 199 -11.54 10.74 18.25
CA LEU A 199 -11.60 11.36 19.57
C LEU A 199 -10.64 10.70 20.57
N LEU A 200 -10.53 9.37 20.56
CA LEU A 200 -9.63 8.63 21.45
C LEU A 200 -8.16 8.86 21.07
N LEU A 201 -7.82 8.82 19.78
CA LEU A 201 -6.45 9.08 19.30
C LEU A 201 -6.01 10.51 19.62
N ASN A 202 -6.91 11.49 19.51
CA ASN A 202 -6.62 12.89 19.86
C ASN A 202 -6.36 13.11 21.35
N LEU A 203 -6.76 12.17 22.22
CA LEU A 203 -6.45 12.20 23.65
C LEU A 203 -5.15 11.45 24.00
N GLY A 204 -4.67 10.56 23.12
CA GLY A 204 -3.37 9.91 23.29
C GLY A 204 -3.22 8.67 22.42
N ILE A 205 -2.41 8.77 21.36
CA ILE A 205 -2.15 7.65 20.43
C ILE A 205 -1.42 6.52 21.15
N ARG A 206 -0.36 6.86 21.89
CA ARG A 206 0.41 5.90 22.68
C ARG A 206 -0.50 5.08 23.60
N ASP A 207 -1.30 5.73 24.45
CA ASP A 207 -2.16 5.03 25.40
C ASP A 207 -3.21 4.18 24.69
N PHE A 208 -3.78 4.68 23.57
CA PHE A 208 -4.66 3.88 22.71
C PHE A 208 -3.97 2.60 22.21
N ASN A 209 -2.71 2.69 21.76
CA ASN A 209 -1.95 1.52 21.31
C ASN A 209 -1.75 0.49 22.43
N TYR A 210 -1.37 0.91 23.64
CA TYR A 210 -1.22 -0.01 24.78
C TYR A 210 -2.55 -0.67 25.16
N VAL A 211 -3.66 0.07 25.17
CA VAL A 211 -5.00 -0.47 25.43
C VAL A 211 -5.40 -1.51 24.38
N VAL A 212 -5.20 -1.21 23.09
CA VAL A 212 -5.50 -2.15 22.00
C VAL A 212 -4.63 -3.40 22.09
N PHE A 213 -3.33 -3.24 22.36
CA PHE A 213 -2.41 -4.37 22.50
C PHE A 213 -2.77 -5.27 23.68
N ARG A 214 -3.13 -4.69 24.82
CA ARG A 214 -3.64 -5.43 25.97
C ARG A 214 -4.92 -6.20 25.61
N PHE A 215 -5.85 -5.56 24.91
CA PHE A 215 -7.07 -6.23 24.42
C PHE A 215 -6.76 -7.40 23.48
N ILE A 216 -5.82 -7.22 22.54
CA ILE A 216 -5.37 -8.30 21.65
C ILE A 216 -4.82 -9.47 22.45
N LYS A 217 -3.96 -9.20 23.45
CA LYS A 217 -3.36 -10.22 24.31
C LYS A 217 -4.38 -11.01 25.13
N GLU A 218 -5.37 -10.32 25.71
CA GLU A 218 -6.31 -10.94 26.64
C GLU A 218 -7.53 -11.58 25.95
N PHE A 219 -7.95 -11.08 24.79
CA PHE A 219 -9.25 -11.44 24.19
C PHE A 219 -9.19 -11.97 22.75
N THR A 220 -8.00 -12.16 22.18
CA THR A 220 -7.85 -12.65 20.80
C THR A 220 -6.78 -13.74 20.66
N ASP A 221 -6.79 -14.46 19.55
CA ASP A 221 -5.72 -15.39 19.14
C ASP A 221 -4.89 -14.83 17.96
N TYR A 222 -4.88 -13.50 17.81
CA TYR A 222 -4.08 -12.86 16.77
C TYR A 222 -2.58 -13.05 17.05
N PRO A 223 -1.72 -13.04 16.01
CA PRO A 223 -0.27 -13.12 16.15
C PRO A 223 0.31 -12.27 17.29
N LEU A 224 -0.09 -11.00 17.43
CA LEU A 224 0.42 -10.13 18.50
C LEU A 224 -0.06 -10.53 19.91
N SER A 225 -1.05 -11.40 20.08
CA SER A 225 -1.41 -11.92 21.40
C SER A 225 -0.33 -12.86 21.97
N LYS A 226 0.56 -13.36 21.11
CA LYS A 226 1.60 -14.36 21.40
C LYS A 226 2.96 -13.74 21.73
N VAL A 227 3.05 -12.40 21.75
CA VAL A 227 4.29 -11.68 22.08
C VAL A 227 4.16 -10.93 23.40
N ASP A 228 5.28 -10.81 24.11
CA ASP A 228 5.34 -10.07 25.38
C ASP A 228 5.42 -8.55 25.18
N HIS A 229 6.15 -8.14 24.15
CA HIS A 229 6.44 -6.76 23.83
C HIS A 229 6.19 -6.50 22.34
N PHE A 230 5.71 -5.29 22.02
CA PHE A 230 5.56 -4.82 20.65
C PHE A 230 6.17 -3.41 20.52
N PRO A 231 7.24 -3.21 19.73
CA PRO A 231 7.95 -1.92 19.68
C PRO A 231 7.14 -0.72 19.18
N LEU A 232 6.13 -0.93 18.33
CA LEU A 232 5.36 0.16 17.74
C LEU A 232 4.30 0.76 18.69
N LEU A 233 4.21 0.34 19.95
CA LEU A 233 3.21 0.88 20.88
C LEU A 233 3.42 2.37 21.16
N ASP A 234 4.67 2.82 21.15
CA ASP A 234 5.03 4.23 21.34
C ASP A 234 5.03 5.02 20.01
N ASN A 235 4.66 4.41 18.89
CA ASN A 235 4.60 5.08 17.60
C ASN A 235 3.37 6.01 17.50
N GLU A 236 3.61 7.30 17.34
CA GLU A 236 2.59 8.33 17.18
C GLU A 236 2.63 9.02 15.80
N GLU A 237 3.36 8.43 14.86
CA GLU A 237 3.60 9.00 13.52
C GLU A 237 2.32 9.09 12.67
N ASN A 238 2.33 10.07 11.77
CA ASN A 238 1.32 10.21 10.71
C ASN A 238 2.00 10.66 9.42
N LEU A 239 2.76 9.75 8.80
CA LEU A 239 3.61 10.07 7.67
C LEU A 239 2.79 10.26 6.40
N ILE A 240 3.00 11.39 5.75
CA ILE A 240 2.36 11.76 4.49
C ILE A 240 3.30 11.51 3.32
N ARG A 241 2.82 11.73 2.10
CA ARG A 241 3.59 11.53 0.86
C ARG A 241 4.97 12.20 0.90
N ALA A 242 5.04 13.44 1.38
CA ALA A 242 6.29 14.19 1.44
C ALA A 242 7.34 13.48 2.31
N ASP A 243 6.92 12.90 3.43
CA ASP A 243 7.82 12.16 4.34
C ASP A 243 8.33 10.88 3.68
N ILE A 244 7.50 10.18 2.89
CA ILE A 244 7.91 8.97 2.15
C ILE A 244 9.04 9.27 1.18
N PHE A 245 8.93 10.35 0.40
CA PHE A 245 10.01 10.77 -0.50
C PHE A 245 11.27 11.17 0.27
N ARG A 246 11.12 11.90 1.39
CA ARG A 246 12.24 12.28 2.26
C ARG A 246 13.00 11.05 2.77
N ILE A 247 12.31 10.02 3.27
CA ILE A 247 12.94 8.75 3.73
C ILE A 247 13.75 8.08 2.61
N LEU A 248 13.23 8.05 1.38
CA LEU A 248 13.90 7.43 0.24
C LEU A 248 15.10 8.23 -0.25
N GLU A 249 15.03 9.56 -0.20
CA GLU A 249 16.12 10.45 -0.60
C GLU A 249 17.25 10.44 0.45
N ASP A 250 16.91 10.59 1.72
CA ASP A 250 17.87 10.65 2.84
C ASP A 250 18.61 9.31 3.04
N SER A 251 17.97 8.18 2.73
CA SER A 251 18.60 6.86 2.77
C SER A 251 19.58 6.59 1.62
N GLY A 252 19.53 7.37 0.55
CA GLY A 252 20.31 7.15 -0.67
C GLY A 252 19.81 5.98 -1.55
N VAL A 253 18.76 5.26 -1.15
CA VAL A 253 18.12 4.22 -1.97
C VAL A 253 17.43 4.84 -3.19
N GLY A 254 16.81 6.00 -2.98
CA GLY A 254 16.08 6.74 -4.00
C GLY A 254 14.78 6.07 -4.45
N VAL A 255 14.20 6.60 -5.53
CA VAL A 255 12.99 6.07 -6.17
C VAL A 255 13.30 5.48 -7.55
N PRO A 256 12.56 4.45 -7.99
CA PRO A 256 12.60 3.96 -9.35
C PRO A 256 12.49 5.08 -10.39
N ALA A 257 13.20 4.96 -11.51
CA ALA A 257 13.25 6.02 -12.52
C ALA A 257 11.88 6.33 -13.15
N TYR A 258 10.93 5.39 -13.11
CA TYR A 258 9.57 5.62 -13.60
C TYR A 258 8.75 6.63 -12.78
N TYR A 259 9.18 6.98 -11.56
CA TYR A 259 8.58 8.08 -10.79
C TYR A 259 9.15 9.46 -11.14
N LYS A 260 10.28 9.51 -11.89
CA LYS A 260 10.90 10.77 -12.27
C LYS A 260 10.11 11.41 -13.40
N GLN A 261 9.80 12.70 -13.22
CA GLN A 261 9.09 13.49 -14.22
C GLN A 261 9.91 13.57 -15.51
N LYS A 262 9.27 13.26 -16.64
CA LYS A 262 9.82 13.43 -17.97
C LYS A 262 9.01 14.48 -18.73
N GLU A 263 9.69 15.32 -19.48
CA GLU A 263 9.04 16.34 -20.29
C GLU A 263 8.41 15.73 -21.54
N PHE A 264 7.24 16.23 -21.92
CA PHE A 264 6.63 15.95 -23.21
C PHE A 264 6.11 17.23 -23.85
N SER A 265 6.10 17.27 -25.18
CA SER A 265 5.50 18.35 -25.96
C SER A 265 4.18 17.89 -26.60
N ASN A 266 3.28 18.84 -26.79
CA ASN A 266 2.04 18.70 -27.55
C ASN A 266 1.79 19.99 -28.34
N GLY A 267 2.32 20.06 -29.57
CA GLY A 267 2.37 21.30 -30.35
C GLY A 267 3.23 22.35 -29.65
N SER A 268 2.64 23.50 -29.32
CA SER A 268 3.31 24.60 -28.61
C SER A 268 3.28 24.48 -27.09
N SER A 269 2.55 23.50 -26.53
CA SER A 269 2.46 23.29 -25.09
C SER A 269 3.44 22.22 -24.60
N THR A 270 4.00 22.41 -23.42
CA THR A 270 4.86 21.44 -22.73
C THR A 270 4.27 21.04 -21.38
N GLY A 271 4.55 19.82 -20.95
CA GLY A 271 4.19 19.32 -19.63
C GLY A 271 5.15 18.23 -19.17
N THR A 272 4.86 17.67 -18.00
CA THR A 272 5.61 16.53 -17.47
C THR A 272 4.68 15.38 -17.15
N TYR A 273 5.16 14.16 -17.35
CA TYR A 273 4.49 12.91 -17.01
C TYR A 273 5.44 11.93 -16.30
N ALA A 274 4.88 11.01 -15.54
CA ALA A 274 5.60 9.91 -14.89
C ALA A 274 4.58 8.81 -14.57
N ARG A 275 5.06 7.64 -14.17
CA ARG A 275 4.20 6.67 -13.50
C ARG A 275 3.90 7.15 -12.09
N SER A 276 2.64 7.02 -11.70
CA SER A 276 2.13 7.23 -10.35
C SER A 276 2.25 5.98 -9.48
N ARG A 277 2.43 4.80 -10.10
CA ARG A 277 2.42 3.51 -9.41
C ARG A 277 3.57 2.61 -9.86
N SER A 278 4.03 1.79 -8.93
CA SER A 278 4.99 0.72 -9.19
C SER A 278 4.30 -0.53 -9.71
N GLY A 279 5.13 -1.49 -10.09
CA GLY A 279 4.68 -2.81 -10.49
C GLY A 279 4.62 -2.97 -12.00
N CYS A 280 3.75 -3.87 -12.43
CA CYS A 280 3.73 -4.39 -13.79
C CYS A 280 3.59 -3.28 -14.84
N PHE A 281 4.25 -3.44 -15.99
CA PHE A 281 4.26 -2.43 -17.05
C PHE A 281 2.90 -2.25 -17.75
N PHE A 282 1.94 -3.15 -17.53
CA PHE A 282 0.62 -3.15 -18.16
C PHE A 282 -0.55 -3.13 -17.17
N CYS A 283 -0.34 -2.64 -15.94
CA CYS A 283 -1.41 -2.63 -14.95
C CYS A 283 -2.65 -1.92 -15.51
N PHE A 284 -3.81 -2.57 -15.48
CA PHE A 284 -5.07 -2.01 -16.03
C PHE A 284 -5.56 -0.76 -15.28
N PHE A 285 -5.00 -0.46 -14.11
CA PHE A 285 -5.23 0.81 -13.42
C PHE A 285 -4.37 1.98 -13.95
N GLN A 286 -3.48 1.73 -14.91
CA GLN A 286 -2.67 2.78 -15.54
C GLN A 286 -3.56 3.81 -16.24
N GLN A 287 -3.25 5.08 -16.03
CA GLN A 287 -3.88 6.17 -16.75
C GLN A 287 -3.45 6.17 -18.22
N LYS A 288 -4.29 6.71 -19.10
CA LYS A 288 -3.97 6.84 -20.53
C LYS A 288 -2.64 7.55 -20.78
N ILE A 289 -2.33 8.58 -19.98
CA ILE A 289 -1.04 9.28 -20.08
C ILE A 289 0.15 8.38 -19.67
N GLU A 290 -0.04 7.43 -18.75
CA GLU A 290 1.00 6.46 -18.36
C GLU A 290 1.21 5.40 -19.43
N TRP A 291 0.17 5.04 -20.18
CA TRP A 291 0.30 4.21 -21.38
C TRP A 291 1.06 4.94 -22.50
N VAL A 292 0.79 6.24 -22.71
CA VAL A 292 1.59 7.07 -23.63
C VAL A 292 3.04 7.18 -23.15
N TRP A 293 3.27 7.35 -21.86
CA TRP A 293 4.62 7.32 -21.28
C TRP A 293 5.30 5.97 -21.53
N LEU A 294 4.60 4.84 -21.37
CA LEU A 294 5.16 3.51 -21.63
C LEU A 294 5.53 3.36 -23.11
N TYR A 295 4.66 3.80 -24.02
CA TYR A 295 4.93 3.80 -25.46
C TYR A 295 6.18 4.62 -25.81
N GLU A 296 6.31 5.84 -25.27
CA GLU A 296 7.41 6.75 -25.61
C GLU A 296 8.73 6.39 -24.93
N GLN A 297 8.68 5.80 -23.74
CA GLN A 297 9.86 5.57 -22.89
C GLN A 297 10.32 4.11 -22.86
N HIS A 298 9.40 3.16 -23.08
CA HIS A 298 9.64 1.71 -23.08
C HIS A 298 8.86 1.02 -24.21
N PRO A 299 9.11 1.37 -25.49
CA PRO A 299 8.33 0.89 -26.62
C PRO A 299 8.29 -0.64 -26.74
N ASP A 300 9.35 -1.33 -26.31
CA ASP A 300 9.42 -2.80 -26.28
C ASP A 300 8.46 -3.41 -25.24
N ARG A 301 8.29 -2.76 -24.08
CA ARG A 301 7.34 -3.17 -23.05
C ARG A 301 5.91 -2.82 -23.47
N PHE A 302 5.71 -1.70 -24.15
CA PHE A 302 4.43 -1.34 -24.73
C PHE A 302 3.96 -2.36 -25.78
N GLU A 303 4.85 -2.76 -26.69
CA GLU A 303 4.52 -3.77 -27.71
C GLU A 303 4.17 -5.13 -27.07
N LYS A 304 4.91 -5.55 -26.04
CA LYS A 304 4.54 -6.74 -25.26
C LYS A 304 3.18 -6.61 -24.60
N ALA A 305 2.80 -5.42 -24.11
CA ALA A 305 1.48 -5.20 -23.55
C ALA A 305 0.39 -5.36 -24.62
N LYS A 306 0.62 -4.84 -25.82
CA LYS A 306 -0.29 -4.99 -26.97
C LYS A 306 -0.51 -6.44 -27.36
N GLU A 307 0.53 -7.27 -27.34
CA GLU A 307 0.43 -8.69 -27.68
C GLU A 307 -0.60 -9.45 -26.83
N TYR A 308 -0.97 -8.94 -25.65
CA TYR A 308 -1.99 -9.53 -24.79
C TYR A 308 -3.43 -9.13 -25.14
N GLU A 309 -3.64 -8.05 -25.89
CA GLU A 309 -4.98 -7.63 -26.32
C GLU A 309 -5.46 -8.54 -27.46
N LYS A 310 -6.23 -9.57 -27.12
CA LYS A 310 -6.74 -10.58 -28.06
C LYS A 310 -8.22 -10.84 -27.80
N ASP A 311 -8.91 -11.33 -28.84
CA ASP A 311 -10.29 -11.82 -28.74
C ASP A 311 -11.28 -10.80 -28.12
N GLY A 312 -11.02 -9.51 -28.32
CA GLY A 312 -11.83 -8.40 -27.79
C GLY A 312 -11.49 -7.98 -26.37
N PHE A 313 -10.48 -8.59 -25.71
CA PHE A 313 -9.97 -8.13 -24.43
C PHE A 313 -8.97 -6.98 -24.62
N THR A 314 -9.19 -5.88 -23.92
CA THR A 314 -8.33 -4.69 -23.90
C THR A 314 -7.90 -4.37 -22.46
N TRP A 315 -6.76 -3.70 -22.30
CA TRP A 315 -6.30 -3.25 -20.99
C TRP A 315 -7.11 -2.07 -20.45
N MET A 316 -7.76 -1.33 -21.34
CA MET A 316 -8.58 -0.16 -21.05
C MET A 316 -10.02 -0.43 -21.49
N ASP A 317 -11.00 0.00 -20.70
CA ASP A 317 -12.43 -0.32 -20.90
C ASP A 317 -13.03 0.18 -22.23
N ASN A 318 -12.37 1.10 -22.95
CA ASN A 318 -12.99 1.83 -24.07
C ASN A 318 -12.15 1.94 -25.35
N GLU A 319 -10.89 1.51 -25.34
CA GLU A 319 -10.01 1.58 -26.51
C GLU A 319 -8.88 0.56 -26.37
N SER A 320 -8.37 0.06 -27.49
CA SER A 320 -7.16 -0.76 -27.51
C SER A 320 -5.91 0.11 -27.40
N LEU A 321 -4.77 -0.51 -27.12
CA LEU A 321 -3.46 0.13 -27.19
C LEU A 321 -3.08 0.51 -28.63
N ASP A 322 -3.59 -0.19 -29.65
CA ASP A 322 -3.43 0.20 -31.06
C ASP A 322 -4.18 1.51 -31.37
N ASP A 323 -5.41 1.65 -30.87
CA ASP A 323 -6.19 2.88 -31.03
C ASP A 323 -5.50 4.06 -30.30
N LEU A 324 -4.94 3.80 -29.12
CA LEU A 324 -4.31 4.81 -28.28
C LEU A 324 -3.12 5.48 -28.97
N ILE A 325 -2.32 4.73 -29.73
CA ILE A 325 -1.07 5.23 -30.33
C ILE A 325 -1.27 6.03 -31.62
N HIS A 326 -2.50 6.17 -32.11
CA HIS A 326 -2.76 7.09 -33.21
C HIS A 326 -2.31 8.52 -32.84
N PRO A 327 -1.56 9.24 -33.71
CA PRO A 327 -1.01 10.55 -33.38
C PRO A 327 -2.03 11.56 -32.84
N GLU A 328 -3.23 11.60 -33.44
CA GLU A 328 -4.33 12.45 -32.98
C GLU A 328 -4.82 12.07 -31.57
N ARG A 329 -4.84 10.76 -31.27
CA ARG A 329 -5.26 10.25 -29.97
C ARG A 329 -4.24 10.54 -28.89
N ILE A 330 -2.95 10.35 -29.16
CA ILE A 330 -1.84 10.74 -28.26
C ILE A 330 -1.92 12.24 -27.97
N ALA A 331 -2.06 13.08 -29.01
CA ALA A 331 -2.16 14.54 -28.85
C ALA A 331 -3.36 14.93 -27.97
N LYS A 332 -4.51 14.26 -28.14
CA LYS A 332 -5.68 14.46 -27.28
C LYS A 332 -5.42 14.05 -25.83
N VAL A 333 -4.85 12.86 -25.59
CA VAL A 333 -4.52 12.39 -24.23
C VAL A 333 -3.58 13.37 -23.52
N LYS A 334 -2.54 13.85 -24.22
CA LYS A 334 -1.61 14.85 -23.71
C LYS A 334 -2.32 16.18 -23.41
N SER A 335 -3.22 16.64 -24.29
CA SER A 335 -4.00 17.87 -24.07
C SER A 335 -4.90 17.76 -22.84
N ASP A 336 -5.69 16.68 -22.75
CA ASP A 336 -6.59 16.41 -21.63
C ASP A 336 -5.81 16.37 -20.30
N TYR A 337 -4.61 15.79 -20.32
CA TYR A 337 -3.73 15.71 -19.16
C TYR A 337 -3.14 17.08 -18.75
N LEU A 338 -2.69 17.89 -19.72
CA LEU A 338 -2.23 19.26 -19.47
C LEU A 338 -3.33 20.13 -18.87
N ASP A 339 -4.56 20.02 -19.38
CA ASP A 339 -5.69 20.78 -18.86
C ASP A 339 -6.04 20.39 -17.41
N LYS A 340 -5.95 19.09 -17.09
CA LYS A 340 -6.07 18.61 -15.70
C LYS A 340 -4.95 19.17 -14.81
N GLN A 341 -3.69 19.16 -15.27
CA GLN A 341 -2.56 19.72 -14.52
C GLN A 341 -2.73 21.23 -14.26
N LYS A 342 -3.18 22.00 -15.26
CA LYS A 342 -3.46 23.44 -15.12
C LYS A 342 -4.56 23.71 -14.11
N LYS A 343 -5.69 22.99 -14.19
CA LYS A 343 -6.80 23.11 -13.23
C LYS A 343 -6.35 22.81 -11.80
N ARG A 344 -5.55 21.75 -11.60
CA ARG A 344 -4.97 21.42 -10.29
C ARG A 344 -4.06 22.53 -9.76
N SER A 345 -3.19 23.09 -10.60
CA SER A 345 -2.32 24.21 -10.20
C SER A 345 -3.07 25.50 -9.88
N ALA A 346 -4.29 25.66 -10.39
CA ALA A 346 -5.14 26.82 -10.08
C ALA A 346 -5.99 26.61 -8.81
N GLN A 347 -6.30 25.35 -8.45
CA GLN A 347 -7.07 25.00 -7.25
C GLN A 347 -6.18 24.86 -6.00
N ASN A 348 -4.93 24.41 -6.14
CA ASN A 348 -3.97 24.34 -5.05
C ASN A 348 -3.18 25.66 -4.96
N SER A 349 -3.49 26.48 -3.94
CA SER A 349 -2.70 27.65 -3.54
C SER A 349 -1.48 27.30 -2.65
N SER A 350 -1.21 26.00 -2.48
CA SER A 350 -0.08 25.47 -1.73
C SER A 350 1.22 25.58 -2.55
N PRO A 351 2.34 26.06 -1.97
CA PRO A 351 3.60 26.27 -2.68
C PRO A 351 4.39 24.98 -2.97
N TYR A 352 3.88 23.80 -2.60
CA TYR A 352 4.60 22.54 -2.71
C TYR A 352 4.30 21.79 -4.01
N LEU A 353 5.36 21.46 -4.76
CA LEU A 353 5.34 20.75 -6.05
C LEU A 353 4.70 19.34 -5.98
N LEU A 354 4.57 18.80 -4.76
CA LEU A 354 4.19 17.42 -4.43
C LEU A 354 2.67 17.14 -4.52
N ASP A 355 1.82 18.16 -4.40
CA ASP A 355 0.34 18.06 -4.44
C ASP A 355 -0.20 17.76 -5.85
N ARG A 356 0.67 17.60 -6.87
CA ARG A 356 0.27 17.45 -8.28
C ARG A 356 -0.08 16.01 -8.69
N ILE A 357 0.17 15.01 -7.84
CA ILE A 357 0.08 13.56 -8.16
C ILE A 357 -1.03 12.82 -7.37
N GLU A 358 -1.77 13.48 -6.48
CA GLU A 358 -2.67 12.86 -5.48
C GLU A 358 -3.81 11.99 -6.05
N ASP A 359 -4.66 12.49 -6.96
CA ASP A 359 -5.86 11.72 -7.36
C ASP A 359 -5.55 10.42 -8.14
N ALA A 360 -4.34 10.27 -8.66
CA ALA A 360 -3.94 9.05 -9.36
C ALA A 360 -3.73 7.87 -8.41
N GLU A 361 -3.51 8.12 -7.12
CA GLU A 361 -3.09 7.08 -6.18
C GLU A 361 -4.27 6.44 -5.42
N GLY A 362 -5.44 7.09 -5.36
CA GLY A 362 -6.61 6.64 -4.59
C GLY A 362 -7.36 5.41 -5.16
N GLU A 363 -7.48 5.28 -6.48
CA GLU A 363 -8.16 4.13 -7.12
C GLU A 363 -7.20 2.94 -7.36
N GLY A 364 -6.63 2.40 -6.29
CA GLY A 364 -5.61 1.35 -6.34
C GLY A 364 -6.12 -0.07 -6.04
N CYS A 365 -5.38 -1.08 -6.46
CA CYS A 365 -5.57 -2.43 -5.94
C CYS A 365 -5.03 -2.50 -4.50
N ALA A 366 -5.90 -2.68 -3.51
CA ALA A 366 -5.51 -2.80 -2.08
C ALA A 366 -4.44 -3.88 -1.82
N ALA A 367 -4.34 -4.88 -2.71
CA ALA A 367 -3.42 -5.99 -2.59
C ALA A 367 -2.07 -5.81 -3.32
N CYS A 368 -1.85 -4.69 -4.02
CA CYS A 368 -0.51 -4.29 -4.44
C CYS A 368 0.35 -3.79 -3.26
N PHE A 369 -0.20 -3.83 -2.04
CA PHE A 369 0.38 -3.34 -0.80
C PHE A 369 0.38 -4.42 0.29
N ILE A 370 0.26 -5.70 -0.07
CA ILE A 370 0.45 -6.81 0.86
C ILE A 370 1.93 -7.12 0.94
#